data_AF-A0A414L7C6-F1
#
_entry.id   AF-A0A414L7C6-F1
#
_cell.length_a   1.000
_cell.length_b   1.000
_cell.length_c   1.000
_cell.angle_alpha   90.00
_cell.angle_beta   90.00
_cell.angle_gamma   90.00
#
_symmetry.space_group_name_H-M   'P 1'
#
loop_
_entity.id
_entity.type
_entity.pdbx_description
1 polymer ?
#
loop_
_entity_poly.entity_id
_entity_poly.type
_entity_poly.pdbx_seq_one_letter_code
_entity_poly.pdbx_strand_id
1 'polypeptide(L)' 'MLANKTILQMKYARIVKLFAEKAHWTYEDALGFFYDSVTYHLISEGTADMHCLSDEYLADELLLELQKQTSSERTCSS' A
#
# COMPACT_ATOMS: atom_id res chain seq x y z
N MET A 1 -12.43 -17.33 -14.86
CA MET A 1 -11.37 -16.45 -15.40
C MET A 1 -10.25 -16.32 -14.38
N LEU A 2 -9.05 -16.87 -14.63
CA LEU A 2 -7.86 -16.69 -13.78
C LEU A 2 -7.14 -15.34 -14.02
N ALA A 3 -7.46 -14.66 -15.12
CA ALA A 3 -6.79 -13.44 -15.55
C ALA A 3 -6.87 -12.29 -14.53
N ASN A 4 -7.95 -12.20 -13.74
CA ASN A 4 -8.14 -11.12 -12.77
C ASN A 4 -7.07 -11.18 -11.64
N LYS A 5 -6.75 -12.39 -11.14
CA LYS A 5 -5.78 -12.54 -10.04
C LYS A 5 -4.36 -12.16 -10.47
N THR A 6 -3.90 -12.59 -11.65
CA THR A 6 -2.55 -12.26 -12.12
C THR A 6 -2.38 -10.76 -12.40
N ILE A 7 -3.40 -10.13 -12.99
CA ILE A 7 -3.38 -8.68 -13.26
C ILE A 7 -3.31 -7.89 -11.96
N LEU A 8 -4.09 -8.31 -10.95
CA LEU A 8 -4.09 -7.68 -9.63
C LEU A 8 -2.74 -7.83 -8.91
N GLN A 9 -2.12 -9.01 -9.00
CA GLN A 9 -0.77 -9.24 -8.44
C GLN A 9 0.29 -8.37 -9.13
N MET A 10 0.21 -8.18 -10.45
CA MET A 10 1.10 -7.26 -11.16
C MET A 10 0.88 -5.80 -10.73
N LYS A 11 -0.37 -5.41 -10.45
CA LYS A 11 -0.68 -4.09 -9.91
C LYS A 11 -0.06 -3.89 -8.54
N TYR A 12 -0.19 -4.87 -7.63
CA TYR A 12 0.46 -4.81 -6.31
C TYR A 12 1.97 -4.64 -6.41
N ALA A 13 2.64 -5.41 -7.26
CA ALA A 13 4.08 -5.26 -7.46
C ALA A 13 4.49 -3.84 -7.90
N ARG A 14 3.67 -3.19 -8.75
CA ARG A 14 3.92 -1.80 -9.18
C ARG A 14 3.71 -0.80 -8.04
N ILE A 15 2.63 -0.94 -7.29
CA ILE A 15 2.33 -0.07 -6.14
C ILE A 15 3.44 -0.17 -5.09
N VAL A 16 3.83 -1.40 -4.72
CA VAL A 16 4.88 -1.63 -3.72
C VAL A 16 6.22 -1.07 -4.17
N LYS A 17 6.57 -1.22 -5.45
CA LYS A 17 7.80 -0.64 -6.00
C LYS A 17 7.79 0.89 -5.88
N LEU A 18 6.72 1.56 -6.29
CA LEU A 18 6.58 3.01 -6.18
C LEU A 18 6.60 3.49 -4.73
N PHE A 19 5.92 2.75 -3.84
CA PHE A 19 5.91 3.05 -2.42
C PHE A 19 7.31 2.92 -1.80
N ALA A 20 8.06 1.87 -2.12
CA ALA A 20 9.44 1.69 -1.66
C ALA A 20 10.35 2.85 -2.09
N GLU A 21 10.21 3.29 -3.35
CA GLU A 21 10.95 4.45 -3.89
C GLU A 21 10.59 5.74 -3.15
N LYS A 22 9.30 6.00 -2.87
CA LYS A 22 8.82 7.18 -2.15
C LYS A 22 9.16 7.18 -0.65
N ALA A 23 9.10 6.03 0.00
CA ALA A 23 9.40 5.87 1.42
C ALA A 23 10.91 5.72 1.72
N HIS A 24 11.75 5.58 0.67
CA HIS A 24 13.17 5.22 0.78
C HIS A 24 13.39 3.92 1.56
N TRP A 25 12.51 2.93 1.34
CA TRP A 25 12.55 1.62 1.99
C TRP A 25 13.04 0.54 1.04
N THR A 26 13.48 -0.59 1.59
CA THR A 26 13.71 -1.77 0.76
C THR A 26 12.37 -2.26 0.21
N TYR A 27 12.42 -2.95 -0.93
CA TYR A 27 11.20 -3.56 -1.49
C TYR A 27 10.56 -4.55 -0.52
N GLU A 28 11.37 -5.27 0.26
CA GLU A 28 10.92 -6.25 1.26
C GLU A 28 10.18 -5.58 2.42
N ASP A 29 10.73 -4.49 2.96
CA ASP A 29 10.07 -3.71 4.03
C ASP A 29 8.76 -3.08 3.54
N ALA A 30 8.79 -2.51 2.33
CA ALA A 30 7.62 -1.93 1.68
C ALA A 30 6.53 -2.98 1.42
N LEU A 31 6.93 -4.20 1.03
CA LEU A 31 6.03 -5.32 0.80
C LEU A 31 5.38 -5.80 2.11
N GLY A 32 6.17 -5.89 3.19
CA GLY A 32 5.66 -6.24 4.52
C GLY A 32 4.59 -5.25 4.97
N PHE A 33 4.91 -3.96 4.94
CA PHE A 33 3.95 -2.90 5.27
C PHE A 33 2.71 -2.93 4.37
N PHE A 34 2.90 -3.14 3.06
CA PHE A 34 1.79 -3.18 2.12
C PHE A 34 0.74 -4.24 2.51
N TYR A 35 1.15 -5.45 2.88
CA TYR A 35 0.20 -6.50 3.27
C TYR A 35 -0.53 -6.21 4.58
N ASP A 36 0.06 -5.42 5.48
CA ASP A 36 -0.56 -4.99 6.74
C ASP A 36 -1.36 -3.68 6.61
N SER A 37 -1.31 -3.02 5.44
CA SER A 37 -1.94 -1.73 5.19
C SER A 37 -3.45 -1.83 4.96
N VAL A 38 -4.16 -0.77 5.33
CA VAL A 38 -5.60 -0.65 5.04
C VAL A 38 -5.83 -0.51 3.54
N THR A 39 -4.92 0.17 2.84
CA THR A 39 -4.92 0.31 1.37
C THR A 39 -4.96 -1.05 0.67
N TYR A 40 -4.15 -2.03 1.09
CA TYR A 40 -4.19 -3.38 0.52
C TYR A 40 -5.57 -4.04 0.69
N HIS A 41 -6.13 -3.97 1.90
CA HIS A 41 -7.46 -4.52 2.17
C HIS A 41 -8.51 -3.89 1.25
N LEU A 42 -8.51 -2.56 1.11
CA LEU A 42 -9.45 -1.83 0.26
C LEU A 42 -9.32 -2.21 -1.23
N ILE A 43 -8.09 -2.35 -1.74
CA ILE A 43 -7.87 -2.80 -3.13
C ILE A 43 -8.30 -4.26 -3.30
N SER A 44 -8.02 -5.13 -2.32
CA SER A 44 -8.32 -6.57 -2.37
C SER A 44 -9.81 -6.87 -2.31
N GLU A 45 -10.56 -6.09 -1.54
CA GLU A 45 -12.02 -6.18 -1.41
C GLU A 45 -12.74 -5.48 -2.58
N GLY A 46 -12.01 -4.67 -3.36
CA GLY A 46 -12.56 -3.91 -4.48
C GLY A 46 -13.48 -2.77 -4.04
N THR A 47 -13.38 -2.33 -2.79
CA THR A 47 -14.23 -1.28 -2.22
C THR A 47 -14.02 0.03 -2.97
N ALA A 48 -15.12 0.67 -3.40
CA ALA A 48 -15.11 1.98 -4.07
C ALA A 48 -14.26 2.07 -5.37
N ASP A 49 -14.11 0.98 -6.12
CA ASP A 49 -13.30 0.94 -7.36
C ASP A 49 -11.83 1.37 -7.17
N MET A 50 -11.28 1.20 -5.96
CA MET A 50 -9.87 1.51 -5.64
C MET A 50 -8.86 0.84 -6.59
N HIS A 51 -9.19 -0.35 -7.10
CA HIS A 51 -8.36 -1.08 -8.05
C HIS A 51 -8.25 -0.38 -9.43
N CYS A 52 -9.16 0.55 -9.75
CA CYS A 52 -9.11 1.39 -10.95
C CYS A 52 -8.25 2.66 -10.77
N LEU A 53 -7.88 3.00 -9.54
CA LEU A 53 -7.03 4.17 -9.26
C LEU A 53 -5.59 3.93 -9.73
N SER A 54 -4.85 5.01 -9.96
CA SER A 54 -3.47 4.94 -10.44
C SER A 54 -2.55 4.31 -9.39
N ASP A 55 -1.51 3.63 -9.85
CA ASP A 55 -0.53 2.99 -8.97
C ASP A 55 0.19 4.04 -8.10
N GLU A 56 0.39 5.26 -8.62
CA GLU A 56 0.97 6.39 -7.90
C GLU A 56 0.09 6.88 -6.74
N TYR A 57 -1.22 7.00 -6.96
CA TYR A 57 -2.18 7.43 -5.95
C TYR A 57 -2.22 6.43 -4.79
N LEU A 58 -2.27 5.14 -5.11
CA LEU A 58 -2.29 4.07 -4.10
C LEU A 58 -0.96 4.02 -3.32
N ALA A 59 0.16 4.32 -3.96
CA ALA A 59 1.44 4.46 -3.26
C ALA A 59 1.47 5.67 -2.32
N ASP A 60 0.79 6.77 -2.65
CA ASP A 60 0.67 7.93 -1.76
C ASP A 60 -0.23 7.64 -0.55
N GLU A 61 -1.33 6.89 -0.72
CA GLU A 61 -2.17 6.43 0.40
C GLU A 61 -1.36 5.59 1.39
N LEU A 62 -0.51 4.68 0.92
CA LEU A 62 0.40 3.91 1.77
C LEU A 62 1.38 4.81 2.53
N LEU A 63 1.90 5.85 1.88
CA LEU A 63 2.80 6.81 2.53
C LEU A 63 2.07 7.61 3.62
N LEU A 64 0.82 7.98 3.38
CA LEU A 64 -0.03 8.64 4.38
C LEU A 64 -0.34 7.71 5.56
N GLU A 65 -0.63 6.43 5.31
CA GLU A 65 -0.82 5.43 6.37
C GLU A 65 0.45 5.27 7.22
N LEU A 66 1.62 5.20 6.58
CA LEU A 66 2.90 5.10 7.27
C LEU A 66 3.16 6.32 8.17
N GLN A 67 2.87 7.53 7.68
CA GLN A 67 2.99 8.76 8.46
C GLN A 67 2.02 8.79 9.65
N LYS A 68 0.80 8.24 9.49
CA LYS A 68 -0.18 8.12 10.57
C LYS A 68 0.25 7.12 11.64
N GLN A 69 0.81 5.98 11.25
CA GLN A 69 1.30 4.99 12.21
C GLN A 69 2.49 5.53 13.02
N THR A 70 3.47 6.15 12.36
CA THR A 70 4.64 6.75 13.02
C THR A 70 4.30 7.96 13.93
N SER A 71 3.14 8.61 13.74
CA SER A 71 2.66 9.69 14.60
C SER A 71 1.82 9.19 15.78
N SER A 72 1.14 8.05 15.66
CA SER A 72 0.39 7.42 16.77
C SER A 72 1.32 6.92 17.89
N GLU A 73 2.49 6.36 17.54
CA GLU A 73 3.47 5.85 18.51
C GLU A 73 4.11 6.93 19.40
N ARG A 74 3.98 8.22 19.06
CA ARG A 74 4.54 9.33 19.86
C ARG A 74 3.66 9.81 21.00
N THR A 75 2.49 9.18 21.25
CA THR A 75 1.54 9.64 22.28
C THR A 75 1.55 8.83 23.58
N CYS A 76 2.40 7.81 23.73
CA CYS A 76 2.56 7.08 24.99
C CYS A 76 3.96 7.26 25.57
N SER A 77 4.25 8.48 26.02
CA SER A 77 5.37 8.79 26.91
C SER A 77 4.93 9.97 27.78
N SER A 78 4.11 9.68 28.78
CA SER A 78 3.78 10.58 29.89
C SER A 78 3.61 9.75 31.14
#